data_AF-A0AA37P6Q8-F1
#
_entry.id   AF-A0AA37P6Q8-F1
#
_cell.length_a   1.000
_cell.length_b   1.000
_cell.length_c   1.000
_cell.angle_alpha   90.00
_cell.angle_beta   90.00
_cell.angle_gamma   90.00
#
_symmetry.space_group_name_H-M   'P 1'
#
loop_
_entity.id
_entity.type
_entity.pdbx_description
1 polymer ?
#
loop_
_entity_poly.entity_id
_entity_poly.type
_entity_poly.pdbx_seq_one_letter_code
_entity_poly.pdbx_strand_id
1 'polypeptide(L)'
;MSQPQAPTAPDTAANALSRDTWSKDCVVFNGENGPIIASGNSFGPGISKVKARLCSLKFVDTTFCHALRIDIPLGLDNEDRGFGKVYQYRGLGHIDPVDYRSITLRFPVGDNKWDFEPAPPELLSRFPDRDDRKYCFVTVHLRENPTVVGYGLPFANASAPELEDWY
;
A
#
# COMPACT_ATOMS: atom_id res chain seq x y z
N MET A 1 6.44 -28.36 -26.27
CA MET A 1 7.15 -27.45 -25.34
C MET A 1 6.91 -26.04 -25.86
N SER A 2 5.94 -25.32 -25.29
CA SER A 2 5.60 -23.97 -25.74
C SER A 2 6.55 -22.97 -25.09
N GLN A 3 7.21 -22.14 -25.90
CA GLN A 3 8.04 -21.03 -25.42
C GLN A 3 7.19 -20.03 -24.62
N PRO A 4 7.74 -19.38 -23.58
CA PRO A 4 7.07 -18.26 -22.94
C PRO A 4 6.91 -17.14 -23.97
N GLN A 5 5.67 -16.75 -24.23
CA GLN A 5 5.33 -15.64 -25.08
C GLN A 5 5.88 -14.35 -24.44
N ALA A 6 6.63 -13.57 -25.22
CA ALA A 6 7.05 -12.24 -24.77
C ALA A 6 5.80 -11.40 -24.47
N PRO A 7 5.76 -10.66 -23.34
CA PRO A 7 4.62 -9.86 -22.98
C PRO A 7 4.31 -8.85 -24.10
N THR A 8 3.04 -8.76 -24.48
CA THR A 8 2.57 -7.84 -25.51
C THR A 8 2.64 -6.40 -25.01
N ALA A 9 2.83 -5.43 -25.92
CA ALA A 9 2.93 -4.00 -25.62
C ALA A 9 1.91 -3.43 -24.59
N PRO A 10 0.63 -3.86 -24.53
CA PRO A 10 -0.29 -3.45 -23.45
C PRO A 10 0.12 -3.92 -22.04
N ASP A 11 0.75 -5.08 -21.89
CA ASP A 11 1.23 -5.60 -20.59
C ASP A 11 2.44 -4.80 -20.09
N THR A 12 3.24 -4.29 -21.03
CA THR A 12 4.37 -3.39 -20.73
C THR A 12 3.89 -2.02 -20.26
N ALA A 13 2.72 -1.54 -20.73
CA ALA A 13 2.14 -0.27 -20.29
C ALA A 13 1.64 -0.32 -18.84
N ALA A 14 1.12 -1.46 -18.37
CA ALA A 14 0.71 -1.65 -16.97
C ALA A 14 1.88 -1.56 -15.96
N ASN A 15 3.10 -1.79 -16.45
CA ASN A 15 4.36 -1.76 -15.71
C ASN A 15 5.17 -0.46 -15.93
N ALA A 16 4.66 0.51 -16.70
CA ALA A 16 5.35 1.78 -16.90
C ALA A 16 5.44 2.53 -15.56
N LEU A 17 6.68 2.76 -15.11
CA LEU A 17 7.05 3.40 -13.84
C LEU A 17 6.11 4.55 -13.47
N SER A 18 5.20 4.29 -12.54
CA SER A 18 4.30 5.30 -11.99
C SER A 18 5.07 6.15 -10.99
N ARG A 19 5.06 7.48 -11.16
CA ARG A 19 5.49 8.40 -10.12
C ARG A 19 4.27 8.76 -9.28
N ASP A 20 4.38 8.64 -7.96
CA ASP A 20 3.37 9.18 -7.05
C ASP A 20 3.27 10.68 -7.31
N THR A 21 2.13 11.14 -7.82
CA THR A 21 1.86 12.56 -7.98
C THR A 21 1.54 13.19 -6.64
N TRP A 22 0.89 12.43 -5.76
CA TRP A 22 0.77 12.71 -4.34
C TRP A 22 0.56 11.42 -3.56
N SER A 23 0.98 11.43 -2.29
CA SER A 23 0.81 10.35 -1.32
C SER A 23 0.49 10.96 0.04
N LYS A 24 -0.48 10.38 0.76
CA LYS A 24 -0.79 10.72 2.15
C LYS A 24 -0.90 9.46 3.00
N ASP A 25 -0.34 9.53 4.20
CA ASP A 25 -0.58 8.52 5.23
C ASP A 25 -2.09 8.40 5.49
N CYS A 26 -2.56 7.17 5.68
CA CYS A 26 -3.96 6.88 5.97
C CYS A 26 -4.09 5.71 6.93
N VAL A 27 -5.30 5.52 7.46
CA VAL A 27 -5.66 4.36 8.27
C VAL A 27 -6.68 3.53 7.50
N VAL A 28 -6.49 2.22 7.50
CA VAL A 28 -7.41 1.26 6.88
C VAL A 28 -8.08 0.47 7.98
N PHE A 29 -9.42 0.43 7.92
CA PHE A 29 -10.25 -0.32 8.84
C PHE A 29 -10.80 -1.57 8.16
N ASN A 30 -10.95 -2.65 8.93
CA ASN A 30 -11.79 -3.76 8.52
C ASN A 30 -13.25 -3.45 8.85
N GLY A 31 -14.06 -3.17 7.83
CA GLY A 31 -15.42 -2.67 8.00
C GLY A 31 -15.48 -1.19 8.37
N GLU A 32 -16.71 -0.69 8.57
CA GLU A 32 -16.94 0.71 8.91
C GLU A 32 -16.48 1.00 10.36
N ASN A 33 -15.42 1.79 10.51
CA ASN A 33 -14.82 2.14 11.81
C ASN A 33 -14.40 0.93 12.67
N GLY A 34 -14.13 -0.24 12.04
CA GLY A 34 -13.78 -1.46 12.75
C GLY A 34 -12.31 -1.52 13.24
N PRO A 35 -11.76 -2.73 13.43
CA PRO A 35 -10.35 -2.93 13.76
C PRO A 35 -9.42 -2.28 12.71
N ILE A 36 -8.30 -1.72 13.16
CA ILE A 36 -7.29 -1.15 12.28
C ILE A 36 -6.46 -2.29 11.70
N ILE A 37 -6.34 -2.36 10.38
CA ILE A 37 -5.52 -3.36 9.68
C ILE A 37 -4.21 -2.78 9.15
N ALA A 38 -4.17 -1.46 8.89
CA ALA A 38 -2.96 -0.76 8.49
C ALA A 38 -3.05 0.72 8.86
N SER A 39 -1.91 1.34 9.17
CA SER A 39 -1.84 2.76 9.55
C SER A 39 -0.53 3.40 9.10
N GLY A 40 -0.63 4.57 8.47
CA GLY A 40 0.49 5.46 8.24
C GLY A 40 1.10 5.99 9.54
N ASN A 41 2.28 6.61 9.45
CA ASN A 41 3.04 7.07 10.60
C ASN A 41 2.50 8.36 11.20
N SER A 42 1.78 9.18 10.41
CA SER A 42 1.17 10.43 10.90
C SER A 42 0.09 10.24 11.96
N PHE A 43 -0.38 9.01 12.17
CA PHE A 43 -1.43 8.67 13.16
C PHE A 43 -0.86 8.20 14.51
N GLY A 44 0.46 8.22 14.66
CA GLY A 44 1.15 7.84 15.89
C GLY A 44 2.01 6.57 15.73
N PRO A 45 3.08 6.43 16.52
CA PRO A 45 3.89 5.23 16.53
C PRO A 45 3.10 4.04 17.08
N GLY A 46 3.36 2.84 16.58
CA GLY A 46 2.81 1.60 17.15
C GLY A 46 1.33 1.31 16.86
N ILE A 47 0.59 2.19 16.19
CA ILE A 47 -0.81 1.95 15.81
C ILE A 47 -0.97 0.70 14.96
N SER A 48 -0.06 0.51 14.00
CA SER A 48 0.03 -0.70 13.18
C SER A 48 1.46 -0.93 12.72
N LYS A 49 1.83 -2.22 12.68
CA LYS A 49 3.07 -2.70 12.04
C LYS A 49 3.00 -2.55 10.52
N VAL A 50 1.81 -2.79 9.94
CA VAL A 50 1.53 -2.60 8.50
C VAL A 50 1.23 -1.12 8.22
N LYS A 51 1.93 -0.53 7.26
CA LYS A 51 1.77 0.89 6.89
C LYS A 51 0.81 1.05 5.72
N ALA A 52 0.06 2.14 5.72
CA ALA A 52 -0.89 2.44 4.66
C ALA A 52 -0.77 3.89 4.17
N ARG A 53 -0.83 4.05 2.86
CA ARG A 53 -0.82 5.35 2.17
C ARG A 53 -1.85 5.36 1.06
N LEU A 54 -2.65 6.42 1.01
CA LEU A 54 -3.50 6.72 -0.13
C LEU A 54 -2.70 7.57 -1.12
N CYS A 55 -2.66 7.15 -2.37
CA CYS A 55 -1.84 7.76 -3.41
C CYS A 55 -2.65 8.06 -4.66
N SER A 56 -2.21 9.05 -5.43
CA SER A 56 -2.51 9.10 -6.87
C SER A 56 -1.25 8.82 -7.66
N LEU A 57 -1.38 7.85 -8.56
CA LEU A 57 -0.32 7.38 -9.43
C LEU A 57 -0.55 8.01 -10.80
N LYS A 58 0.47 8.67 -11.36
CA LYS A 58 0.47 9.10 -12.75
C LYS A 58 1.22 8.08 -13.60
N PHE A 59 0.59 7.61 -14.66
CA PHE A 59 1.22 6.76 -15.65
C PHE A 59 1.83 7.60 -16.79
N VAL A 60 2.71 6.96 -17.56
CA VAL A 60 3.45 7.60 -18.66
C VAL A 60 2.51 8.09 -19.76
N ASP A 61 1.40 7.41 -19.98
CA ASP A 61 0.34 7.78 -20.93
C ASP A 61 -0.56 8.91 -20.43
N THR A 62 -0.20 9.56 -19.32
CA THR A 62 -0.95 10.65 -18.64
C THR A 62 -2.26 10.23 -17.99
N THR A 63 -2.58 8.94 -17.95
CA THR A 63 -3.67 8.44 -17.11
C THR A 63 -3.28 8.51 -15.64
N PHE A 64 -4.28 8.67 -14.77
CA PHE A 64 -4.08 8.64 -13.33
C PHE A 64 -4.97 7.58 -12.72
N CYS A 65 -4.44 6.84 -11.74
CA CYS A 65 -5.27 6.01 -10.87
C CYS A 65 -5.07 6.43 -9.41
N HIS A 66 -6.13 6.31 -8.63
CA HIS A 66 -6.01 6.38 -7.18
C HIS A 66 -5.68 4.98 -6.67
N ALA A 67 -4.87 4.90 -5.63
CA ALA A 67 -4.40 3.62 -5.11
C ALA A 67 -4.21 3.65 -3.61
N LEU A 68 -4.44 2.50 -2.98
CA LEU A 68 -4.04 2.24 -1.60
C LEU A 68 -2.75 1.41 -1.63
N ARG A 69 -1.68 1.99 -1.10
CA ARG A 69 -0.41 1.30 -0.90
C ARG A 69 -0.33 0.78 0.53
N ILE A 70 -0.01 -0.50 0.65
CA ILE A 70 0.15 -1.21 1.92
C ILE A 70 1.59 -1.69 1.99
N ASP A 71 2.34 -1.28 3.01
CA ASP A 71 3.69 -1.75 3.27
C ASP A 71 3.67 -2.72 4.45
N ILE A 72 3.98 -3.99 4.17
CA ILE A 72 4.06 -5.08 5.14
C ILE A 72 5.52 -5.16 5.61
N PRO A 73 5.79 -5.05 6.92
CA PRO A 73 7.17 -5.11 7.41
C PRO A 73 7.78 -6.48 7.17
N LEU A 74 9.08 -6.49 6.89
CA LEU A 74 9.89 -7.69 6.80
C LEU A 74 10.65 -7.90 8.11
N GLY A 75 10.96 -9.17 8.42
CA GLY A 75 11.90 -9.49 9.47
C GLY A 75 13.27 -8.86 9.20
N LEU A 76 13.87 -8.24 10.23
CA LEU A 76 15.23 -7.70 10.16
C LEU A 76 16.27 -8.81 9.92
N ASP A 77 15.92 -10.05 10.27
CA ASP A 77 16.69 -11.29 10.16
C ASP A 77 16.40 -12.07 8.86
N ASN A 78 15.67 -11.50 7.89
CA ASN A 78 15.28 -12.22 6.67
C ASN A 78 16.47 -12.75 5.86
N GLU A 79 17.57 -11.98 5.78
CA GLU A 79 18.79 -12.43 5.12
C GLU A 79 19.44 -13.60 5.88
N ASP A 80 19.61 -13.46 7.19
CA ASP A 80 20.20 -14.49 8.07
C ASP A 80 19.40 -15.80 8.06
N ARG A 81 18.09 -15.70 7.80
CA ARG A 81 17.18 -16.83 7.69
C ARG A 81 17.03 -17.39 6.27
N GLY A 82 17.78 -16.87 5.29
CA GLY A 82 17.80 -17.37 3.92
C GLY A 82 16.62 -16.94 3.04
N PHE A 83 15.81 -15.97 3.49
CA PHE A 83 14.71 -15.40 2.70
C PHE A 83 15.15 -14.23 1.80
N GLY A 84 16.39 -13.77 1.97
CA GLY A 84 17.00 -12.70 1.18
C GLY A 84 16.52 -11.31 1.57
N LYS A 85 17.18 -10.29 1.01
CA LYS A 85 16.88 -8.87 1.21
C LYS A 85 16.11 -8.26 0.06
N VAL A 86 15.11 -7.45 0.37
CA VAL A 86 14.38 -6.66 -0.63
C VAL A 86 15.08 -5.33 -0.82
N TYR A 87 15.23 -4.94 -2.08
CA TYR A 87 15.84 -3.67 -2.45
C TYR A 87 14.85 -2.82 -3.23
N GLN A 88 14.85 -1.52 -2.98
CA GLN A 88 14.03 -0.56 -3.70
C GLN A 88 14.93 0.41 -4.47
N TYR A 89 14.62 0.59 -5.75
CA TYR A 89 15.21 1.64 -6.55
C TYR A 89 14.66 3.01 -6.13
N ARG A 90 15.54 3.95 -5.76
CA ARG A 90 15.19 5.32 -5.35
C ARG A 90 15.47 6.39 -6.42
N GLY A 91 15.90 6.00 -7.62
CA GLY A 91 16.30 6.94 -8.68
C GLY A 91 17.82 7.16 -8.72
N LEU A 92 18.30 7.71 -9.84
CA LEU A 92 19.72 8.08 -10.06
C LEU A 92 20.72 6.93 -9.80
N GLY A 93 20.31 5.68 -10.02
CA GLY A 93 21.15 4.51 -9.75
C GLY A 93 21.22 4.09 -8.28
N HIS A 94 20.51 4.76 -7.37
CA HIS A 94 20.48 4.40 -5.96
C HIS A 94 19.53 3.22 -5.72
N ILE A 95 20.06 2.18 -5.08
CA ILE A 95 19.31 0.98 -4.71
C ILE A 95 19.52 0.79 -3.21
N ASP A 96 18.44 0.94 -2.44
CA ASP A 96 18.46 0.81 -1.00
C ASP A 96 17.86 -0.50 -0.53
N PRO A 97 18.45 -1.16 0.48
CA PRO A 97 17.75 -2.20 1.19
C PRO A 97 16.49 -1.61 1.85
N VAL A 98 15.38 -2.34 1.78
CA VAL A 98 14.14 -2.00 2.47
C VAL A 98 13.70 -3.15 3.36
N ASP A 99 13.16 -2.79 4.52
CA ASP A 99 12.65 -3.68 5.56
C ASP A 99 11.13 -3.85 5.46
N TYR A 100 10.56 -3.65 4.27
CA TYR A 100 9.14 -3.84 4.00
C TYR A 100 8.90 -4.32 2.57
N ARG A 101 7.75 -4.94 2.33
CA ARG A 101 7.19 -5.24 1.01
C ARG A 101 5.94 -4.40 0.78
N SER A 102 5.83 -3.83 -0.41
CA SER A 102 4.66 -3.05 -0.78
C SER A 102 3.71 -3.86 -1.67
N ILE A 103 2.43 -3.84 -1.32
CA ILE A 103 1.32 -4.18 -2.21
C ILE A 103 0.58 -2.89 -2.53
N THR A 104 0.16 -2.73 -3.78
CA THR A 104 -0.61 -1.58 -4.23
C THR A 104 -1.96 -2.04 -4.77
N LEU A 105 -3.03 -1.59 -4.14
CA LEU A 105 -4.39 -1.76 -4.61
C LEU A 105 -4.73 -0.57 -5.51
N ARG A 106 -4.75 -0.78 -6.82
CA ARG A 106 -5.14 0.25 -7.80
C ARG A 106 -6.65 0.24 -7.95
N PHE A 107 -7.29 1.36 -7.64
CA PHE A 107 -8.72 1.52 -7.88
C PHE A 107 -8.98 1.71 -9.38
N PRO A 108 -10.08 1.15 -9.92
CA PRO A 108 -10.46 1.35 -11.32
C PRO A 108 -10.51 2.83 -11.70
N VAL A 109 -10.11 3.16 -12.92
CA VAL A 109 -10.22 4.53 -13.44
C VAL A 109 -11.65 4.72 -13.98
N GLY A 110 -12.37 5.74 -13.53
CA GLY A 110 -13.74 6.03 -13.96
C GLY A 110 -14.74 6.11 -12.80
N ASP A 111 -15.85 5.40 -12.93
CA ASP A 111 -17.11 5.59 -12.17
C ASP A 111 -17.11 5.17 -10.68
N ASN A 112 -15.95 5.16 -10.03
CA ASN A 112 -15.90 5.00 -8.57
C ASN A 112 -16.48 6.24 -7.90
N LYS A 113 -17.34 6.04 -6.90
CA LYS A 113 -17.85 7.13 -6.07
C LYS A 113 -16.96 7.28 -4.85
N TRP A 114 -16.57 8.51 -4.55
CA TRP A 114 -15.76 8.87 -3.40
C TRP A 114 -16.57 9.76 -2.47
N ASP A 115 -16.77 9.31 -1.24
CA ASP A 115 -17.36 10.13 -0.18
C ASP A 115 -16.25 10.58 0.76
N PHE A 116 -16.28 11.88 1.09
CA PHE A 116 -15.30 12.55 1.93
C PHE A 116 -16.03 13.22 3.08
N GLU A 117 -15.82 12.71 4.28
CA GLU A 117 -16.50 13.21 5.48
C GLU A 117 -15.47 13.64 6.52
N PRO A 118 -15.77 14.64 7.36
CA PRO A 118 -14.94 14.93 8.52
C PRO A 118 -14.79 13.68 9.39
N ALA A 119 -13.57 13.34 9.79
CA ALA A 119 -13.36 12.18 10.66
C ALA A 119 -14.06 12.39 12.03
N PRO A 120 -14.91 11.45 12.48
CA PRO A 120 -15.62 11.58 13.76
C PRO A 120 -14.66 11.76 14.95
N PRO A 121 -14.98 12.63 15.93
CA PRO A 121 -14.13 12.81 17.12
C PRO A 121 -13.85 11.52 17.89
N GLU A 122 -14.84 10.64 17.97
CA GLU A 122 -14.73 9.33 18.63
C GLU A 122 -13.69 8.45 17.93
N LEU A 123 -13.68 8.43 16.60
CA LEU A 123 -12.66 7.72 15.83
C LEU A 123 -11.28 8.33 16.02
N LEU A 124 -11.17 9.67 16.00
CA LEU A 124 -9.91 10.36 16.20
C LEU A 124 -9.30 10.11 17.59
N SER A 125 -10.13 9.83 18.59
CA SER A 125 -9.66 9.49 19.94
C SER A 125 -8.80 8.22 19.99
N ARG A 126 -8.92 7.33 18.99
CA ARG A 126 -8.10 6.12 18.83
C ARG A 126 -6.65 6.41 18.42
N PHE A 127 -6.37 7.65 18.00
CA PHE A 127 -5.05 8.10 17.56
C PHE A 127 -4.63 9.30 18.41
N PRO A 128 -4.28 9.11 19.70
CA PRO A 128 -3.93 10.20 20.59
C PRO A 128 -2.65 10.93 20.17
N ASP A 129 -1.69 10.20 19.57
CA ASP A 129 -0.39 10.71 19.12
C ASP A 129 -0.39 11.16 17.65
N ARG A 130 -1.58 11.37 17.07
CA ARG A 130 -1.72 11.85 15.68
C ARG A 130 -1.21 13.28 15.55
N ASP A 131 -0.78 13.66 14.35
CA ASP A 131 -0.43 15.05 14.06
C ASP A 131 -1.64 16.01 14.20
N ASP A 132 -1.38 17.31 14.29
CA ASP A 132 -2.38 18.36 14.52
C ASP A 132 -3.24 18.71 13.29
N ARG A 133 -3.16 17.91 12.22
CA ARG A 133 -3.87 18.19 10.97
C ARG A 133 -5.35 17.82 11.05
N LYS A 134 -6.08 18.29 10.04
CA LYS A 134 -7.48 17.87 9.81
C LYS A 134 -7.48 16.52 9.11
N TYR A 135 -8.31 15.62 9.63
CA TYR A 135 -8.49 14.27 9.11
C TYR A 135 -9.84 14.13 8.43
N CYS A 136 -9.87 13.32 7.38
CA CYS A 136 -11.07 13.01 6.61
C CYS A 136 -11.27 11.50 6.62
N PHE A 137 -12.51 11.07 6.84
CA PHE A 137 -12.95 9.70 6.58
C PHE A 137 -13.28 9.58 5.09
N VAL A 138 -12.61 8.66 4.42
CA VAL A 138 -12.75 8.46 2.98
C VAL A 138 -13.38 7.10 2.73
N THR A 139 -14.53 7.09 2.06
CA THR A 139 -15.20 5.87 1.63
C THR A 139 -15.15 5.79 0.11
N VAL A 140 -14.55 4.71 -0.40
CA VAL A 140 -14.46 4.46 -1.84
C VAL A 140 -15.46 3.37 -2.20
N HIS A 141 -16.50 3.73 -2.96
CA HIS A 141 -17.49 2.79 -3.46
C HIS A 141 -17.04 2.28 -4.82
N LEU A 142 -16.61 1.02 -4.82
CA LEU A 142 -16.07 0.36 -6.00
C LEU A 142 -17.19 -0.31 -6.79
N ARG A 143 -17.28 0.00 -8.08
CA ARG A 143 -18.14 -0.74 -9.02
C ARG A 143 -17.50 -2.02 -9.53
N GLU A 144 -16.17 -2.01 -9.60
CA GLU A 144 -15.34 -3.12 -10.03
C GLU A 144 -14.24 -3.36 -8.99
N ASN A 145 -13.76 -4.60 -8.92
CA ASN A 145 -12.71 -4.95 -7.97
C ASN A 145 -11.41 -4.18 -8.26
N PRO A 146 -10.67 -3.76 -7.22
CA PRO A 146 -9.38 -3.12 -7.40
C PRO A 146 -8.37 -4.12 -7.96
N THR A 147 -7.42 -3.61 -8.74
CA THR A 147 -6.30 -4.42 -9.23
C THR A 147 -5.21 -4.46 -8.16
N VAL A 148 -4.82 -5.67 -7.75
CA VAL A 148 -3.70 -5.88 -6.84
C VAL A 148 -2.40 -5.91 -7.63
N VAL A 149 -1.47 -5.02 -7.31
CA VAL A 149 -0.12 -4.98 -7.90
C VAL A 149 0.90 -5.20 -6.80
N GLY A 150 1.68 -6.26 -6.93
CA GLY A 150 2.71 -6.67 -5.99
C GLY A 150 3.38 -7.95 -6.45
N TYR A 151 4.39 -8.39 -5.69
CA TYR A 151 5.12 -9.62 -5.97
C TYR A 151 4.77 -10.69 -4.95
N GLY A 152 4.29 -11.85 -5.43
CA GLY A 152 4.21 -13.09 -4.67
C GLY A 152 5.59 -13.76 -4.62
N LEU A 153 6.46 -13.28 -3.74
CA LEU A 153 7.70 -13.96 -3.38
C LEU A 153 7.49 -14.54 -1.99
N PRO A 154 7.90 -15.79 -1.69
CA PRO A 154 7.82 -16.30 -0.34
C PRO A 154 8.63 -15.39 0.61
N PHE A 155 8.01 -14.97 1.70
CA PHE A 155 8.66 -14.24 2.79
C PHE A 155 8.13 -14.76 4.12
N ALA A 156 8.96 -14.68 5.16
CA ALA A 156 8.56 -14.99 6.53
C ALA A 156 8.50 -13.70 7.35
N ASN A 157 7.38 -13.47 8.03
CA ASN A 157 7.19 -12.39 8.99
C ASN A 157 7.67 -12.84 10.37
N ALA A 158 8.96 -13.20 10.47
CA ALA A 158 9.60 -13.65 11.71
C ALA A 158 9.32 -12.76 12.93
N SER A 159 9.34 -11.45 12.71
CA SER A 159 9.15 -10.39 13.72
C SER A 159 7.68 -10.01 13.95
N ALA A 160 6.76 -10.58 13.16
CA ALA A 160 5.33 -10.35 13.24
C ALA A 160 4.57 -11.64 12.85
N PRO A 161 4.72 -12.74 13.62
CA PRO A 161 4.13 -14.03 13.30
C PRO A 161 2.60 -13.99 13.16
N GLU A 162 1.94 -13.03 13.82
CA GLU A 162 0.49 -12.79 13.67
C GLU A 162 0.06 -12.38 12.25
N LEU A 163 0.99 -11.94 11.40
CA LEU A 163 0.74 -11.62 10.00
C LEU A 163 0.81 -12.85 9.08
N GLU A 164 1.37 -13.97 9.55
CA GLU A 164 1.34 -15.22 8.80
C GLU A 164 -0.09 -15.75 8.70
N ASP A 165 -0.89 -15.62 9.76
CA ASP A 165 -2.26 -16.15 9.85
C ASP A 165 -3.33 -15.40 9.00
N TRP A 166 -2.92 -14.51 8.09
CA TRP A 166 -3.85 -13.73 7.24
C TRP A 166 -4.33 -14.50 5.99
N TYR A 167 -4.19 -15.83 5.97
CA TYR A 167 -4.63 -16.75 4.91
C TYR A 167 -6.09 -17.23 5.06
#